data_AF-A0A4Q3V1Q6-F1
#
_entry.id   AF-A0A4Q3V1Q6-F1
#
_cell.length_a   1.000
_cell.length_b   1.000
_cell.length_c   1.000
_cell.angle_alpha   90.00
_cell.angle_beta   90.00
_cell.angle_gamma   90.00
#
_symmetry.space_group_name_H-M   'P 1'
#
loop_
_entity.id
_entity.type
_entity.pdbx_description
1 polymer ?
#
loop_
_entity_poly.entity_id
_entity_poly.type
_entity_poly.pdbx_seq_one_letter_code
_entity_poly.pdbx_strand_id
1 'polypeptide(L)'
;MSDPLEGPLDHYLVELRVYLDGIVPGKDMDRFLEETADHLFSVTEEGVSEAQAIADFGDARRVADHVIEGWYTHSPRLGVLERKIGPGNARVLVLFGASYLAYWAVLQTRLYLPATAAIRLPWSPAEMRRYFPEPLPFPDFSIGFLLLIGIPILCPPILGWRVGRMIPIRPHAHVYGVLTPLILFSYTIGVALLPFTDGLVFSVIQLVYGLPVATGAAYLAYVSDRAARRARAARSMA
;
A
#
# COMPACT_ATOMS: atom_id res chain seq x y z
N MET A 1 -44.08 13.04 4.55
CA MET A 1 -42.88 12.61 3.82
C MET A 1 -41.90 12.14 4.88
N SER A 2 -42.00 10.84 5.21
CA SER A 2 -41.04 10.14 6.06
C SER A 2 -39.72 10.01 5.30
N ASP A 3 -38.60 10.23 5.98
CA ASP A 3 -37.25 9.99 5.44
C ASP A 3 -37.12 8.55 4.90
N PRO A 4 -36.36 8.32 3.81
CA PRO A 4 -36.28 7.02 3.13
C PRO A 4 -35.44 5.96 3.88
N LEU A 5 -35.30 6.07 5.20
CA LEU A 5 -34.64 5.09 6.07
C LEU A 5 -35.59 4.85 7.24
N GLU A 6 -36.40 3.79 7.17
CA GLU A 6 -37.53 3.57 8.08
C GLU A 6 -37.12 2.90 9.40
N GLY A 7 -35.85 2.51 9.58
CA GLY A 7 -35.38 1.97 10.86
C GLY A 7 -33.85 1.85 11.05
N PRO A 8 -33.40 1.50 12.27
CA PRO A 8 -32.01 1.15 12.59
C PRO A 8 -31.39 0.13 11.64
N LEU A 9 -32.17 -0.85 11.18
CA LEU A 9 -31.75 -1.89 10.24
C LEU A 9 -31.37 -1.31 8.87
N ASP A 10 -32.19 -0.42 8.30
CA ASP A 10 -31.89 0.22 7.01
C ASP A 10 -30.59 1.02 7.07
N HIS A 11 -30.38 1.74 8.17
CA HIS A 11 -29.14 2.49 8.39
C HIS A 11 -27.92 1.56 8.43
N TYR A 12 -28.05 0.42 9.12
CA TYR A 12 -27.00 -0.59 9.21
C TYR A 12 -26.66 -1.21 7.84
N LEU A 13 -27.66 -1.64 7.06
CA LEU A 13 -27.47 -2.23 5.74
C LEU A 13 -26.85 -1.23 4.75
N VAL A 14 -27.22 0.04 4.86
CA VAL A 14 -26.62 1.13 4.10
C VAL A 14 -25.16 1.29 4.45
N GLU A 15 -24.82 1.35 5.73
CA GLU A 15 -23.43 1.49 6.16
C GLU A 15 -22.59 0.30 5.66
N LEU A 16 -23.13 -0.91 5.74
CA LEU A 16 -22.52 -2.12 5.22
C LEU A 16 -22.26 -2.01 3.71
N ARG A 17 -23.26 -1.58 2.93
CA ARG A 17 -23.14 -1.35 1.48
C ARG A 17 -22.02 -0.37 1.16
N VAL A 18 -21.90 0.73 1.91
CA VAL A 18 -20.84 1.73 1.70
C VAL A 18 -19.43 1.13 1.85
N TYR A 19 -19.24 0.16 2.75
CA TYR A 19 -17.96 -0.51 2.91
C TYR A 19 -17.66 -1.52 1.81
N LEU A 20 -18.69 -2.18 1.28
CA LEU A 20 -18.54 -3.21 0.24
C LEU A 20 -18.43 -2.62 -1.17
N ASP A 21 -18.98 -1.42 -1.38
CA ASP A 21 -19.07 -0.78 -2.70
C ASP A 21 -17.71 -0.54 -3.37
N GLY A 22 -17.65 -0.93 -4.64
CA GLY A 22 -16.43 -0.90 -5.47
C GLY A 22 -15.36 -1.92 -5.08
N ILE A 23 -15.63 -2.84 -4.15
CA ILE A 23 -14.72 -3.92 -3.74
C ILE A 23 -15.33 -5.28 -4.10
N VAL A 24 -16.55 -5.53 -3.61
CA VAL A 24 -17.31 -6.75 -3.88
C VAL A 24 -18.18 -6.54 -5.13
N PRO A 25 -18.31 -7.54 -6.02
CA PRO A 25 -19.20 -7.43 -7.18
C PRO A 25 -20.64 -7.15 -6.74
N GLY A 26 -21.34 -6.27 -7.46
CA GLY A 26 -22.69 -5.83 -7.07
C GLY A 26 -23.65 -6.98 -6.76
N LYS A 27 -23.66 -8.04 -7.58
CA LYS A 27 -24.51 -9.22 -7.35
C LYS A 27 -24.22 -9.95 -6.03
N ASP A 28 -22.94 -10.10 -5.68
CA ASP A 28 -22.54 -10.79 -4.45
C ASP A 28 -22.80 -9.89 -3.23
N MET A 29 -22.63 -8.58 -3.39
CA MET A 29 -22.96 -7.58 -2.39
C MET A 29 -24.46 -7.52 -2.11
N ASP A 30 -25.30 -7.43 -3.15
CA ASP A 30 -26.76 -7.36 -3.03
C ASP A 30 -27.29 -8.64 -2.36
N ARG A 31 -26.79 -9.81 -2.78
CA ARG A 31 -27.11 -11.09 -2.15
C ARG A 31 -26.72 -11.12 -0.67
N PHE A 32 -25.52 -10.64 -0.32
CA PHE A 32 -25.07 -10.61 1.06
C PHE A 32 -25.91 -9.65 1.93
N LEU A 33 -26.31 -8.50 1.37
CA LEU A 33 -27.17 -7.55 2.06
C LEU A 33 -28.57 -8.13 2.30
N GLU A 34 -29.12 -8.86 1.33
CA GLU A 34 -30.39 -9.58 1.44
C GLU A 34 -30.30 -10.69 2.50
N GLU A 35 -29.29 -11.57 2.44
CA GLU A 35 -29.05 -12.61 3.45
C GLU A 35 -28.85 -12.03 4.86
N THR A 36 -28.21 -10.86 4.97
CA THR A 36 -28.03 -10.15 6.25
C THR A 36 -29.35 -9.59 6.77
N ALA A 37 -30.16 -8.99 5.89
CA ALA A 37 -31.47 -8.47 6.25
C ALA A 37 -32.38 -9.60 6.74
N ASP A 38 -32.46 -10.71 5.99
CA ASP A 38 -33.28 -11.87 6.34
C ASP A 38 -32.88 -12.46 7.70
N HIS A 39 -31.57 -12.58 7.96
CA HIS A 39 -31.08 -13.07 9.24
C HIS A 39 -31.47 -12.14 10.39
N LEU A 40 -31.28 -10.82 10.24
CA LEU A 40 -31.66 -9.86 11.26
C LEU A 40 -33.17 -9.84 11.49
N PHE A 41 -33.97 -9.95 10.43
CA PHE A 41 -35.43 -10.08 10.54
C PHE A 41 -35.82 -11.34 11.31
N SER A 42 -35.21 -12.50 11.03
CA SER A 42 -35.52 -13.73 11.77
C SER A 42 -35.23 -13.61 13.28
N VAL A 43 -34.14 -12.94 13.65
CA VAL A 43 -33.78 -12.72 15.06
C VAL A 43 -34.76 -11.75 15.73
N THR A 44 -35.27 -10.77 14.98
CA THR A 44 -36.29 -9.86 15.50
C THR A 44 -37.66 -10.51 15.68
N GLU A 45 -38.03 -11.46 14.81
CA GLU A 45 -39.25 -12.26 14.95
C GLU A 45 -39.19 -13.18 16.18
N GLU A 46 -38.00 -13.60 16.60
CA GLU A 46 -37.76 -14.34 17.85
C GLU A 46 -37.89 -13.47 19.11
N GLY A 47 -38.20 -12.19 18.97
CA GLY A 47 -38.49 -11.26 20.07
C GLY A 47 -37.31 -10.41 20.54
N VAL A 48 -36.19 -10.43 19.81
CA VAL A 48 -35.05 -9.54 20.05
C VAL A 48 -35.31 -8.19 19.38
N SER A 49 -35.07 -7.07 20.07
CA SER A 49 -35.20 -5.76 19.42
C SER A 49 -34.17 -5.57 18.31
N GLU A 50 -34.50 -4.85 17.23
CA GLU A 50 -33.57 -4.56 16.12
C GLU A 50 -32.20 -4.03 16.60
N ALA A 51 -32.18 -3.10 17.55
CA ALA A 51 -30.94 -2.54 18.07
C ALA A 51 -30.04 -3.60 18.75
N GLN A 52 -30.65 -4.55 19.44
CA GLN A 52 -29.95 -5.67 20.08
C GLN A 52 -29.48 -6.68 19.03
N ALA A 53 -30.32 -7.02 18.04
CA ALA A 53 -29.95 -7.92 16.95
C ALA A 53 -28.74 -7.37 16.15
N ILE A 54 -28.73 -6.07 15.85
CA ILE A 54 -27.60 -5.39 15.20
C ILE A 54 -26.36 -5.42 16.10
N ALA A 55 -26.51 -5.15 17.40
CA ALA A 55 -25.39 -5.18 18.34
C ALA A 55 -24.75 -6.58 18.45
N ASP A 56 -25.57 -7.63 18.43
CA ASP A 56 -25.15 -9.03 18.50
C ASP A 56 -24.52 -9.51 17.19
N PHE A 57 -25.02 -9.05 16.04
CA PHE A 57 -24.45 -9.35 14.72
C PHE A 57 -23.10 -8.64 14.49
N GLY A 58 -22.94 -7.44 15.05
CA GLY A 58 -21.68 -6.72 15.14
C GLY A 58 -21.62 -5.44 14.32
N ASP A 59 -20.53 -4.69 14.50
CA ASP A 59 -20.28 -3.43 13.78
C ASP A 59 -20.18 -3.66 12.27
N ALA A 60 -20.94 -2.87 11.49
CA ALA A 60 -21.00 -2.94 10.03
C ALA A 60 -19.60 -2.91 9.41
N ARG A 61 -18.69 -2.13 9.99
CA ARG A 61 -17.30 -2.09 9.55
C ARG A 61 -16.59 -3.42 9.73
N ARG A 62 -16.72 -4.06 10.89
CA ARG A 62 -16.06 -5.33 11.18
C ARG A 62 -16.62 -6.42 10.29
N VAL A 63 -17.94 -6.46 10.10
CA VAL A 63 -18.60 -7.42 9.21
C VAL A 63 -18.12 -7.24 7.78
N ALA A 64 -18.11 -6.00 7.26
CA ALA A 64 -17.63 -5.72 5.92
C ALA A 64 -16.14 -6.09 5.74
N ASP A 65 -15.27 -5.80 6.73
CA ASP A 65 -13.87 -6.20 6.68
C ASP A 65 -13.72 -7.74 6.56
N HIS A 66 -14.54 -8.53 7.28
CA HIS A 66 -14.54 -10.01 7.16
C HIS A 66 -15.02 -10.50 5.80
N VAL A 67 -16.08 -9.89 5.27
CA VAL A 67 -16.62 -10.24 3.94
C VAL A 67 -15.61 -9.93 2.85
N ILE A 68 -15.01 -8.74 2.90
CA ILE A 68 -13.96 -8.34 1.96
C ILE A 68 -12.75 -9.26 2.11
N GLU A 69 -12.35 -9.62 3.32
CA GLU A 69 -11.23 -10.53 3.55
C GLU A 69 -11.52 -11.90 2.94
N GLY A 70 -12.69 -12.48 3.20
CA GLY A 70 -13.14 -13.73 2.62
C GLY A 70 -13.12 -13.69 1.10
N TRP A 71 -13.73 -12.66 0.51
CA TRP A 71 -13.81 -12.50 -0.95
C TRP A 71 -12.43 -12.27 -1.59
N TYR A 72 -11.59 -11.44 -0.97
CA TYR A 72 -10.28 -11.09 -1.47
C TYR A 72 -9.29 -12.25 -1.37
N THR A 73 -9.38 -13.09 -0.33
CA THR A 73 -8.46 -14.20 -0.08
C THR A 73 -8.89 -15.51 -0.74
N HIS A 74 -10.19 -15.74 -0.97
CA HIS A 74 -10.72 -17.00 -1.51
C HIS A 74 -11.15 -16.90 -2.98
N SER A 75 -10.73 -15.86 -3.70
CA SER A 75 -11.10 -15.72 -5.10
C SER A 75 -10.54 -16.88 -5.96
N PRO A 76 -11.36 -17.57 -6.78
CA PRO A 76 -10.88 -18.64 -7.67
C PRO A 76 -9.92 -18.13 -8.75
N ARG A 77 -9.81 -16.80 -8.91
CA ARG A 77 -8.96 -16.14 -9.89
C ARG A 77 -7.51 -15.92 -9.41
N LEU A 78 -7.17 -16.35 -8.19
CA LEU A 78 -5.86 -16.08 -7.61
C LEU A 78 -4.74 -16.93 -8.25
N GLY A 79 -3.66 -16.24 -8.63
CA GLY A 79 -2.43 -16.87 -9.11
C GLY A 79 -1.75 -17.74 -8.05
N VAL A 80 -0.74 -18.51 -8.45
CA VAL A 80 0.02 -19.39 -7.52
C VAL A 80 0.72 -18.57 -6.43
N LEU A 81 1.30 -17.43 -6.79
CA LEU A 81 1.97 -16.54 -5.83
C LEU A 81 0.98 -15.91 -4.86
N GLU A 82 -0.14 -15.40 -5.36
CA GLU A 82 -1.20 -14.77 -4.53
C GLU A 82 -1.79 -15.75 -3.52
N ARG A 83 -1.92 -17.04 -3.88
CA ARG A 83 -2.35 -18.10 -2.95
C ARG A 83 -1.34 -18.41 -1.85
N LYS A 84 -0.04 -18.23 -2.09
CA LYS A 84 1.02 -18.56 -1.11
C LYS A 84 1.27 -17.44 -0.11
N ILE A 85 1.36 -16.20 -0.58
CA ILE A 85 1.74 -15.05 0.26
C ILE A 85 0.60 -14.08 0.50
N GLY A 86 -0.56 -14.30 -0.11
CA GLY A 86 -1.70 -13.40 -0.09
C GLY A 86 -1.69 -12.42 -1.27
N PRO A 87 -2.87 -12.09 -1.84
CA PRO A 87 -2.96 -11.20 -3.01
C PRO A 87 -2.47 -9.78 -2.73
N GLY A 88 -2.68 -9.28 -1.51
CA GLY A 88 -2.16 -7.97 -1.09
C GLY A 88 -0.64 -7.93 -1.13
N ASN A 89 0.01 -8.90 -0.49
CA ASN A 89 1.47 -9.01 -0.47
C ASN A 89 2.05 -9.25 -1.86
N ALA A 90 1.40 -10.08 -2.69
CA ALA A 90 1.84 -10.31 -4.07
C ALA A 90 1.82 -9.04 -4.92
N ARG A 91 0.77 -8.20 -4.82
CA ARG A 91 0.71 -6.91 -5.53
C ARG A 91 1.78 -5.94 -5.07
N VAL A 92 2.02 -5.84 -3.76
CA VAL A 92 3.12 -5.03 -3.22
C VAL A 92 4.46 -5.54 -3.72
N LEU A 93 4.69 -6.85 -3.67
CA LEU A 93 5.93 -7.48 -4.11
C LEU A 93 6.19 -7.24 -5.60
N VAL A 94 5.17 -7.32 -6.44
CA VAL A 94 5.30 -7.04 -7.88
C VAL A 94 5.67 -5.57 -8.11
N LEU A 95 4.94 -4.63 -7.49
CA LEU A 95 5.16 -3.19 -7.72
C LEU A 95 6.51 -2.72 -7.15
N PHE A 96 6.76 -2.99 -5.86
CA PHE A 96 8.01 -2.58 -5.21
C PHE A 96 9.18 -3.44 -5.67
N GLY A 97 9.00 -4.74 -5.89
CA GLY A 97 10.04 -5.60 -6.44
C GLY A 97 10.48 -5.17 -7.84
N ALA A 98 9.55 -4.81 -8.74
CA ALA A 98 9.89 -4.27 -10.05
C ALA A 98 10.65 -2.93 -9.95
N SER A 99 10.23 -2.04 -9.04
CA SER A 99 10.94 -0.78 -8.77
C SER A 99 12.35 -1.02 -8.25
N TYR A 100 12.53 -2.00 -7.37
CA TYR A 100 13.84 -2.36 -6.83
C TYR A 100 14.71 -2.94 -7.94
N LEU A 101 14.20 -3.87 -8.76
CA LEU A 101 14.93 -4.42 -9.91
C LEU A 101 15.33 -3.34 -10.91
N ALA A 102 14.45 -2.37 -11.20
CA ALA A 102 14.76 -1.25 -12.07
C ALA A 102 15.89 -0.38 -11.49
N TYR A 103 15.82 -0.07 -10.19
CA TYR A 103 16.89 0.66 -9.49
C TYR A 103 18.22 -0.11 -9.53
N TRP A 104 18.19 -1.42 -9.25
CA TRP A 104 19.36 -2.29 -9.33
C TRP A 104 19.94 -2.32 -10.74
N ALA A 105 19.12 -2.38 -11.78
CA ALA A 105 19.60 -2.33 -13.17
C ALA A 105 20.30 -1.01 -13.50
N VAL A 106 19.75 0.13 -13.04
CA VAL A 106 20.41 1.45 -13.17
C VAL A 106 21.74 1.48 -12.41
N LEU A 107 21.79 0.89 -11.23
CA LEU A 107 23.01 0.84 -10.42
C LEU A 107 24.08 -0.06 -11.07
N GLN A 108 23.70 -1.22 -11.61
CA GLN A 108 24.59 -2.14 -12.33
C GLN A 108 25.12 -1.52 -13.62
N THR A 109 24.28 -0.84 -14.41
CA THR A 109 24.74 -0.15 -15.64
C THR A 109 25.77 0.93 -15.34
N ARG A 110 25.64 1.64 -14.21
CA ARG A 110 26.64 2.61 -13.76
C ARG A 110 27.96 1.95 -13.32
N LEU A 111 27.89 0.78 -12.68
CA LEU A 111 29.09 0.03 -12.27
C LEU A 111 29.86 -0.59 -13.46
N TYR A 112 29.15 -0.99 -14.52
CA TYR A 112 29.75 -1.66 -15.69
C TYR A 112 30.06 -0.74 -16.88
N LEU A 113 29.59 0.53 -16.90
CA LEU A 113 30.03 1.52 -17.88
C LEU A 113 31.50 1.90 -17.59
N PRO A 114 32.42 1.78 -18.58
CA PRO A 114 33.83 2.08 -18.36
C PRO A 114 34.00 3.58 -18.06
N ALA A 115 34.40 3.85 -16.82
CA ALA A 115 35.13 5.03 -16.33
C ALA A 115 34.71 6.41 -16.88
N THR A 116 33.92 7.15 -16.10
CA THR A 116 34.16 8.61 -15.92
C THR A 116 33.89 9.14 -14.51
N ALA A 117 33.27 8.40 -13.59
CA ALA A 117 33.13 8.89 -12.21
C ALA A 117 33.27 7.76 -11.18
N ALA A 118 34.48 7.62 -10.66
CA ALA A 118 34.69 6.92 -9.40
C ALA A 118 33.93 7.67 -8.30
N ILE A 119 32.76 7.18 -7.87
CA ILE A 119 32.32 7.45 -6.50
C ILE A 119 33.16 6.52 -5.62
N ARG A 120 34.37 6.98 -5.33
CA ARG A 120 35.17 6.53 -4.20
C ARG A 120 35.64 7.78 -3.52
N LEU A 121 35.10 8.09 -2.35
CA LEU A 121 35.81 9.00 -1.49
C LEU A 121 35.96 8.37 -0.10
N PRO A 122 37.09 7.69 0.13
CA PRO A 122 37.57 7.32 1.46
C PRO A 122 38.27 8.51 2.14
N TRP A 123 37.88 9.76 1.82
CA TRP A 123 38.55 10.97 2.28
C TRP A 123 37.60 11.82 3.11
N SER A 124 38.13 12.38 4.20
CA SER A 124 37.39 13.34 5.00
C SER A 124 37.07 14.59 4.15
N PRO A 125 35.94 15.29 4.39
CA PRO A 125 35.61 16.54 3.70
C PRO A 125 36.72 17.60 3.78
N ALA A 126 37.62 17.50 4.76
CA ALA A 126 38.78 18.37 4.93
C ALA A 126 39.95 18.02 3.98
N GLU A 127 40.12 16.76 3.60
CA GLU A 127 41.17 16.32 2.66
C GLU A 127 40.80 16.62 1.20
N MET A 128 39.52 16.53 0.84
CA MET A 128 39.01 16.91 -0.48
C MET A 128 39.31 18.37 -0.84
N ARG A 129 39.18 19.29 0.14
CA ARG A 129 39.42 20.73 -0.06
C ARG A 129 40.88 21.08 -0.38
N ARG A 130 41.83 20.16 -0.16
CA ARG A 130 43.24 20.40 -0.49
C ARG A 130 43.57 20.11 -1.95
N TYR A 131 42.80 19.25 -2.61
CA TYR A 131 43.08 18.82 -3.99
C TYR A 131 42.05 19.33 -5.01
N PHE A 132 40.85 19.70 -4.56
CA PHE A 132 39.81 20.32 -5.38
C PHE A 132 39.46 21.68 -4.78
N PRO A 133 40.18 22.76 -5.14
CA PRO A 133 39.74 24.11 -4.81
C PRO A 133 38.40 24.39 -5.50
N GLU A 134 37.55 25.17 -4.85
CA GLU A 134 36.20 25.53 -5.28
C GLU A 134 36.09 25.93 -6.77
N PRO A 135 34.92 25.69 -7.40
CA PRO A 135 33.63 25.42 -6.77
C PRO A 135 33.32 23.91 -6.69
N LEU A 136 32.53 23.54 -5.67
CA LEU A 136 31.93 22.21 -5.56
C LEU A 136 31.34 21.79 -6.92
N PRO A 137 31.60 20.56 -7.41
CA PRO A 137 31.01 20.12 -8.65
C PRO A 137 29.50 20.22 -8.51
N PHE A 138 28.87 21.04 -9.35
CA PHE A 138 27.43 21.06 -9.50
C PHE A 138 26.93 19.62 -9.65
N PRO A 139 25.75 19.26 -9.08
CA PRO A 139 25.19 17.95 -9.33
C PRO A 139 25.09 17.78 -10.84
N ASP A 140 25.83 16.81 -11.38
CA ASP A 140 25.81 16.51 -12.80
C ASP A 140 24.40 15.99 -13.11
N PHE A 141 23.53 16.86 -13.65
CA PHE A 141 22.12 16.58 -13.98
C PHE A 141 21.96 15.56 -15.13
N SER A 142 22.96 14.70 -15.30
CA SER A 142 22.90 13.52 -16.15
C SER A 142 21.64 12.70 -15.86
N ILE A 143 21.08 12.10 -16.90
CA ILE A 143 19.91 11.22 -16.81
C ILE A 143 20.17 10.10 -15.79
N GLY A 144 21.40 9.58 -15.73
CA GLY A 144 21.80 8.57 -14.75
C GLY A 144 21.70 9.05 -13.30
N PHE A 145 22.14 10.28 -13.00
CA PHE A 145 22.03 10.87 -11.66
C PHE A 145 20.56 11.12 -11.28
N LEU A 146 19.77 11.67 -12.21
CA LEU A 146 18.34 11.90 -12.01
C LEU A 146 17.57 10.59 -11.78
N LEU A 147 17.91 9.50 -12.47
CA LEU A 147 17.31 8.20 -12.23
C LEU A 147 17.74 7.60 -10.89
N LEU A 148 19.02 7.72 -10.53
CA LEU A 148 19.58 7.14 -9.31
C LEU A 148 19.07 7.84 -8.04
N ILE A 149 18.77 9.14 -8.10
CA ILE A 149 18.18 9.89 -6.97
C ILE A 149 16.65 9.97 -7.06
N GLY A 150 16.12 10.22 -8.26
CA GLY A 150 14.69 10.42 -8.46
C GLY A 150 13.88 9.15 -8.18
N ILE A 151 14.35 7.98 -8.60
CA ILE A 151 13.62 6.71 -8.36
C ILE A 151 13.47 6.44 -6.86
N PRO A 152 14.53 6.42 -6.02
CA PRO A 152 14.38 6.17 -4.58
C PRO A 152 13.55 7.21 -3.84
N ILE A 153 13.52 8.46 -4.30
CA ILE A 153 12.74 9.52 -3.66
C ILE A 153 11.26 9.43 -4.06
N LEU A 154 10.97 9.21 -5.34
CA LEU A 154 9.61 9.31 -5.90
C LEU A 154 8.85 7.98 -5.86
N CYS A 155 9.53 6.84 -6.00
CA CYS A 155 8.86 5.54 -6.02
C CYS A 155 8.12 5.22 -4.71
N PRO A 156 8.69 5.44 -3.51
CA PRO A 156 7.97 5.13 -2.26
C PRO A 156 6.60 5.80 -2.15
N PRO A 157 6.44 7.14 -2.32
CA PRO A 157 5.12 7.77 -2.23
C PRO A 157 4.20 7.37 -3.38
N ILE A 158 4.70 7.27 -4.63
CA ILE A 158 3.87 6.94 -5.80
C ILE A 158 3.33 5.50 -5.71
N LEU A 159 4.20 4.53 -5.43
CA LEU A 159 3.82 3.13 -5.34
C LEU A 159 3.01 2.86 -4.06
N GLY A 160 3.36 3.50 -2.94
CA GLY A 160 2.55 3.47 -1.73
C GLY A 160 1.14 3.95 -1.99
N TRP A 161 0.98 5.11 -2.63
CA TRP A 161 -0.33 5.64 -3.02
C TRP A 161 -1.11 4.68 -3.93
N ARG A 162 -0.45 4.13 -4.96
CA ARG A 162 -1.07 3.17 -5.88
C ARG A 162 -1.54 1.90 -5.17
N VAL A 163 -0.71 1.35 -4.29
CA VAL A 163 -1.06 0.20 -3.45
C VAL A 163 -2.26 0.51 -2.54
N GLY A 164 -2.28 1.69 -1.92
CA GLY A 164 -3.37 2.11 -1.04
C GLY A 164 -4.73 2.23 -1.74
N ARG A 165 -4.75 2.43 -3.07
CA ARG A 165 -5.98 2.39 -3.88
C ARG A 165 -6.33 1.00 -4.39
N MET A 166 -5.34 0.11 -4.52
CA MET A 166 -5.52 -1.24 -5.09
C MET A 166 -5.85 -2.32 -4.05
N ILE A 167 -5.38 -2.18 -2.82
CA ILE A 167 -5.58 -3.17 -1.77
C ILE A 167 -6.68 -2.66 -0.82
N PRO A 168 -7.79 -3.39 -0.69
CA PRO A 168 -8.97 -2.93 0.04
C PRO A 168 -8.83 -3.03 1.56
N ILE A 169 -7.93 -3.88 2.06
CA ILE A 169 -7.74 -4.12 3.50
C ILE A 169 -6.30 -3.80 3.88
N ARG A 170 -6.15 -2.94 4.89
CA ARG A 170 -4.87 -2.63 5.57
C ARG A 170 -3.66 -2.55 4.61
N PRO A 171 -3.71 -1.75 3.53
CA PRO A 171 -2.63 -1.70 2.53
C PRO A 171 -1.26 -1.38 3.14
N HIS A 172 -1.24 -0.51 4.15
CA HIS A 172 -0.04 -0.13 4.89
C HIS A 172 0.65 -1.34 5.55
N ALA A 173 -0.10 -2.31 6.08
CA ALA A 173 0.46 -3.50 6.70
C ALA A 173 1.11 -4.42 5.65
N HIS A 174 0.51 -4.54 4.47
CA HIS A 174 1.10 -5.26 3.33
C HIS A 174 2.37 -4.58 2.81
N VAL A 175 2.37 -3.25 2.70
CA VAL A 175 3.56 -2.47 2.33
C VAL A 175 4.66 -2.71 3.35
N TYR A 176 4.38 -2.56 4.64
CA TYR A 176 5.37 -2.77 5.69
C TYR A 176 5.93 -4.21 5.67
N GLY A 177 5.04 -5.21 5.59
CA GLY A 177 5.40 -6.63 5.64
C GLY A 177 6.25 -7.09 4.46
N VAL A 178 6.04 -6.53 3.26
CA VAL A 178 6.81 -6.89 2.05
C VAL A 178 8.06 -6.02 1.87
N LEU A 179 7.98 -4.72 2.19
CA LEU A 179 9.09 -3.82 1.98
C LEU A 179 10.23 -4.07 2.97
N THR A 180 9.92 -4.46 4.20
CA THR A 180 10.93 -4.82 5.21
C THR A 180 11.90 -5.91 4.73
N PRO A 181 11.45 -7.10 4.28
CA PRO A 181 12.35 -8.12 3.75
C PRO A 181 13.04 -7.70 2.45
N LEU A 182 12.40 -6.91 1.59
CA LEU A 182 13.05 -6.37 0.38
C LEU A 182 14.21 -5.43 0.70
N ILE A 183 14.07 -4.59 1.73
CA ILE A 183 15.12 -3.70 2.23
C ILE A 183 16.27 -4.53 2.82
N LEU A 184 15.98 -5.53 3.64
CA LEU A 184 16.99 -6.43 4.21
C LEU A 184 17.74 -7.20 3.11
N PHE A 185 17.03 -7.70 2.10
CA PHE A 185 17.65 -8.38 0.96
C PHE A 185 18.54 -7.43 0.15
N SER A 186 18.05 -6.22 -0.09
CA SER A 186 18.81 -5.19 -0.82
C SER A 186 20.03 -4.72 -0.05
N TYR A 187 19.96 -4.64 1.27
CA TYR A 187 21.12 -4.40 2.13
C TYR A 187 22.17 -5.48 1.96
N THR A 188 21.79 -6.76 2.06
CA THR A 188 22.72 -7.89 1.94
C THR A 188 23.42 -7.90 0.57
N ILE A 189 22.67 -7.67 -0.51
CA ILE A 189 23.26 -7.56 -1.86
C ILE A 189 24.13 -6.30 -1.97
N GLY A 190 23.68 -5.17 -1.43
CA GLY A 190 24.40 -3.90 -1.48
C GLY A 190 25.73 -3.97 -0.77
N VAL A 191 25.77 -4.56 0.42
CA VAL A 191 27.02 -4.81 1.17
C VAL A 191 27.95 -5.75 0.41
N ALA A 192 27.42 -6.74 -0.31
CA ALA A 192 28.23 -7.68 -1.08
C ALA A 192 28.79 -7.11 -2.40
N LEU A 193 28.07 -6.16 -3.04
CA LEU A 193 28.39 -5.67 -4.39
C LEU A 193 28.93 -4.23 -4.43
N LEU A 194 28.63 -3.41 -3.42
CA LEU A 194 29.07 -2.01 -3.34
C LEU A 194 30.13 -1.84 -2.26
N PRO A 195 30.93 -0.75 -2.30
CA PRO A 195 31.70 -0.33 -1.13
C PRO A 195 30.76 -0.25 0.09
N PHE A 196 31.18 -0.85 1.21
CA PHE A 196 30.36 -1.06 2.41
C PHE A 196 29.57 0.19 2.86
N THR A 197 30.16 1.37 2.70
CA THR A 197 29.56 2.67 3.04
C THR A 197 28.34 3.01 2.19
N ASP A 198 28.36 2.72 0.89
CA ASP A 198 27.29 3.11 -0.04
C ASP A 198 26.08 2.20 0.11
N GLY A 199 26.32 0.89 0.33
CA GLY A 199 25.27 -0.07 0.65
C GLY A 199 24.56 0.27 1.97
N LEU A 200 25.32 0.71 2.98
CA LEU A 200 24.77 1.09 4.28
C LEU A 200 23.95 2.39 4.19
N VAL A 201 24.46 3.43 3.52
CA VAL A 201 23.72 4.69 3.31
C VAL A 201 22.42 4.44 2.54
N PHE A 202 22.47 3.60 1.50
CA PHE A 202 21.28 3.25 0.72
C PHE A 202 20.21 2.57 1.57
N SER A 203 20.59 1.58 2.38
CA SER A 203 19.64 0.88 3.25
C SER A 203 19.09 1.74 4.38
N VAL A 204 19.89 2.65 4.93
CA VAL A 204 19.41 3.63 5.93
C VAL A 204 18.36 4.54 5.30
N ILE A 205 18.58 5.04 4.08
CA ILE A 205 17.58 5.85 3.37
C ILE A 205 16.32 5.04 3.10
N GLN A 206 16.44 3.78 2.69
CA GLN A 206 15.26 2.93 2.48
C GLN A 206 14.48 2.67 3.78
N LEU A 207 15.17 2.46 4.90
CA LEU A 207 14.53 2.18 6.19
C LEU A 207 13.90 3.44 6.82
N VAL A 208 14.63 4.55 6.81
CA VAL A 208 14.25 5.79 7.50
C VAL A 208 13.32 6.68 6.66
N TYR A 209 13.43 6.61 5.33
CA TYR A 209 12.58 7.37 4.42
C TYR A 209 11.64 6.44 3.63
N GLY A 210 12.18 5.46 2.90
CA GLY A 210 11.41 4.66 1.96
C GLY A 210 10.23 3.93 2.61
N LEU A 211 10.48 3.22 3.71
CA LEU A 211 9.49 2.44 4.44
C LEU A 211 8.37 3.30 5.06
N PRO A 212 8.65 4.34 5.87
CA PRO A 212 7.59 5.17 6.43
C PRO A 212 6.82 5.95 5.37
N VAL A 213 7.49 6.45 4.33
CA VAL A 213 6.81 7.21 3.26
C VAL A 213 5.91 6.31 2.42
N ALA A 214 6.37 5.12 2.04
CA ALA A 214 5.54 4.16 1.29
C ALA A 214 4.32 3.70 2.11
N THR A 215 4.54 3.33 3.37
CA THR A 215 3.50 2.88 4.30
C THR A 215 2.48 4.00 4.56
N GLY A 216 2.96 5.22 4.81
CA GLY A 216 2.14 6.40 5.04
C GLY A 216 1.32 6.78 3.81
N ALA A 217 1.92 6.81 2.62
CA ALA A 217 1.21 7.09 1.38
C ALA A 217 0.12 6.04 1.10
N ALA A 218 0.38 4.75 1.38
CA ALA A 218 -0.60 3.69 1.25
C ALA A 218 -1.78 3.86 2.22
N TYR A 219 -1.51 4.25 3.47
CA TYR A 219 -2.55 4.57 4.44
C TYR A 219 -3.39 5.78 4.03
N LEU A 220 -2.75 6.88 3.62
CA LEU A 220 -3.46 8.10 3.22
C LEU A 220 -4.33 7.88 1.97
N ALA A 221 -3.81 7.17 0.97
CA ALA A 221 -4.57 6.80 -0.22
C ALA A 221 -5.82 5.97 0.16
N TYR A 222 -5.65 4.99 1.04
CA TYR A 222 -6.75 4.15 1.53
C TYR A 222 -7.84 4.97 2.26
N VAL A 223 -7.43 5.84 3.18
CA VAL A 223 -8.37 6.68 3.94
C VAL A 223 -9.09 7.66 3.02
N SER A 224 -8.37 8.30 2.09
CA SER A 224 -8.96 9.26 1.15
C SER A 224 -9.99 8.61 0.20
N ASP A 225 -9.67 7.44 -0.34
CA ASP A 225 -10.55 6.72 -1.26
C ASP A 225 -11.80 6.18 -0.53
N ARG A 226 -11.65 5.75 0.73
CA ARG A 226 -12.77 5.38 1.60
C ARG A 226 -13.67 6.58 1.92
N ALA A 227 -13.09 7.73 2.25
CA ALA A 227 -13.85 8.95 2.51
C ALA A 227 -14.63 9.39 1.26
N ALA A 228 -14.01 9.32 0.08
CA ALA A 228 -14.67 9.62 -1.18
C ALA A 228 -15.81 8.65 -1.52
N ARG A 229 -15.67 7.36 -1.20
CA ARG A 229 -16.75 6.37 -1.35
C ARG A 229 -17.94 6.66 -0.42
N ARG A 230 -17.67 6.95 0.85
CA ARG A 230 -18.71 7.37 1.81
C ARG A 230 -19.47 8.61 1.33
N ALA A 231 -18.76 9.62 0.83
CA ALA A 231 -19.38 10.83 0.30
C ALA A 231 -20.24 10.56 -0.95
N ARG A 232 -19.84 9.63 -1.82
CA ARG A 232 -20.64 9.22 -2.98
C ARG A 232 -21.89 8.45 -2.58
N ALA A 233 -21.77 7.50 -1.66
CA ALA A 233 -22.90 6.75 -1.14
C ALA A 233 -23.93 7.67 -0.46
N ALA A 234 -23.48 8.61 0.38
CA ALA A 234 -24.37 9.60 1.00
C ALA A 234 -25.10 10.46 -0.03
N ARG A 235 -24.48 10.78 -1.17
CA ARG A 235 -25.12 11.54 -2.26
C ARG A 235 -26.10 10.71 -3.10
N SER A 236 -25.87 9.40 -3.26
CA SER A 236 -26.82 8.53 -3.98
C SER A 236 -28.10 8.26 -3.18
N MET A 237 -28.14 8.68 -1.93
CA MET A 237 -29.24 8.45 -0.99
C MET A 237 -30.03 9.72 -0.64
N ALA A 238 -29.53 10.89 -1.05
CA ALA A 238 -30.20 12.18 -0.93
C ALA A 238 -30.90 12.55 -2.25
#